data_AF-A0A966TQM0-F1
#
_entry.id   AF-A0A966TQM0-F1
#
_cell.length_a   1.000
_cell.length_b   1.000
_cell.length_c   1.000
_cell.angle_alpha   90.00
_cell.angle_beta   90.00
_cell.angle_gamma   90.00
#
_symmetry.space_group_name_H-M   'P 1'
#
loop_
_entity.id
_entity.type
_entity.pdbx_description
1 polymer ?
#
loop_
_entity_poly.entity_id
_entity_poly.type
_entity_poly.pdbx_seq_one_letter_code
_entity_poly.pdbx_strand_id
1 'polypeptide(L)'
;MPGDQQQGFERRREEYHRVLIEEFKENFEVTGTEAYTIQPGDTLWVLAREYELPIWVITRYNPVLRSGPPRAGESIRIPRIRTRDA
;
A
#
# COMPACT_ATOMS: atom_id res chain seq x y z
N MET A 1 -6.21 26.85 24.78
CA MET A 1 -6.50 26.27 23.47
C MET A 1 -5.81 24.91 23.39
N PRO A 2 -6.51 23.76 23.26
CA PRO A 2 -5.85 22.48 23.04
C PRO A 2 -5.84 22.17 21.54
N GLY A 3 -4.72 22.45 20.86
CA GLY A 3 -4.53 22.15 19.43
C GLY A 3 -3.10 21.76 19.05
N ASP A 4 -2.13 21.85 19.96
CA ASP A 4 -0.71 21.74 19.64
C ASP A 4 -0.14 20.30 19.65
N GLN A 5 -0.91 19.31 20.08
CA GLN A 5 -0.43 17.92 20.12
C GLN A 5 -0.44 17.23 18.76
N GLN A 6 -1.22 17.70 17.77
CA GLN A 6 -1.30 17.06 16.45
C GLN A 6 -0.05 17.27 15.59
N GLN A 7 0.61 18.43 15.70
CA GLN A 7 1.70 18.81 14.79
C GLN A 7 2.98 17.96 14.92
N GLY A 8 3.22 17.34 16.08
CA GLY A 8 4.40 16.52 16.33
C GLY A 8 4.22 15.04 15.98
N PHE A 9 2.99 14.53 16.00
CA PHE A 9 2.67 13.17 15.54
C PHE A 9 2.46 13.13 14.03
N GLU A 10 1.87 14.18 13.45
CA GLU A 10 1.69 14.31 12.01
C GLU A 10 3.05 14.41 11.30
N ARG A 11 3.97 15.26 11.77
CA ARG A 11 5.34 15.36 11.22
C ARG A 11 6.11 14.04 11.26
N ARG A 12 6.09 13.33 12.39
CA ARG A 12 6.77 12.04 12.52
C ARG A 12 6.18 10.99 11.58
N ARG A 13 4.85 10.89 11.48
CA ARG A 13 4.18 9.97 10.55
C ARG A 13 4.57 10.22 9.10
N GLU A 14 4.63 11.49 8.69
CA GLU A 14 5.02 11.88 7.34
C GLU A 14 6.48 11.54 7.04
N GLU A 15 7.38 11.75 8.00
CA GLU A 15 8.79 11.44 7.88
C GLU A 15 9.03 9.92 7.79
N TYR A 16 8.41 9.13 8.66
CA TYR A 16 8.46 7.66 8.59
C TYR A 16 7.92 7.14 7.26
N HIS A 17 6.79 7.68 6.79
CA HIS A 17 6.24 7.28 5.50
C HIS A 17 7.15 7.68 4.34
N ARG A 18 7.83 8.82 4.40
CA ARG A 18 8.77 9.26 3.36
C ARG A 18 9.93 8.30 3.24
N VAL A 19 10.59 7.97 4.35
CA VAL A 19 11.74 7.05 4.36
C VAL A 19 11.34 5.68 3.81
N LEU A 20 10.21 5.12 4.27
CA LEU A 20 9.72 3.82 3.77
C LEU A 20 9.44 3.83 2.26
N ILE A 21 8.92 4.93 1.72
CA ILE A 21 8.66 5.05 0.28
C ILE A 21 9.97 5.14 -0.50
N GLU A 22 10.95 5.89 0.01
CA GLU A 22 12.26 6.04 -0.64
C GLU A 22 13.04 4.73 -0.63
N GLU A 23 13.18 4.08 0.53
CA GLU A 23 13.83 2.76 0.64
C GLU A 23 13.15 1.71 -0.26
N PHE A 24 11.82 1.71 -0.30
CA PHE A 24 11.09 0.80 -1.17
C PHE A 24 11.35 1.07 -2.65
N LYS A 25 11.47 2.34 -3.07
CA LYS A 25 11.78 2.69 -4.46
C LYS A 25 13.23 2.41 -4.84
N GLU A 26 14.16 2.47 -3.89
CA GLU A 26 15.56 2.14 -4.11
C GLU A 26 15.75 0.63 -4.30
N ASN A 27 15.07 -0.19 -3.49
CA ASN A 27 15.21 -1.65 -3.50
C ASN A 27 14.25 -2.34 -4.50
N PHE A 28 13.11 -1.74 -4.81
CA PHE A 28 12.07 -2.34 -5.64
C PHE A 28 11.65 -1.45 -6.81
N GLU A 29 11.60 -2.04 -8.00
CA GLU A 29 11.12 -1.41 -9.22
C GLU A 29 9.71 -1.87 -9.57
N VAL A 30 8.79 -0.93 -9.72
CA VAL A 30 7.44 -1.24 -10.23
C VAL A 30 7.54 -1.52 -11.72
N THR A 31 7.45 -2.79 -12.10
CA THR A 31 7.56 -3.25 -13.49
C THR A 31 6.23 -3.22 -14.24
N GLY A 32 5.12 -3.11 -13.53
CA GLY A 32 3.80 -3.01 -14.12
C GLY A 32 2.70 -2.98 -13.07
N THR A 33 1.46 -2.99 -13.54
CA THR A 33 0.26 -3.16 -12.71
C THR A 33 -0.59 -4.27 -13.31
N GLU A 34 -1.11 -5.12 -12.44
CA GLU A 34 -1.98 -6.23 -12.80
C GLU A 34 -3.39 -5.95 -12.28
N ALA A 35 -4.41 -6.22 -13.08
CA ALA A 35 -5.79 -6.14 -12.63
C ALA A 35 -6.14 -7.46 -11.93
N TYR A 36 -6.49 -7.37 -10.64
CA TYR A 36 -6.93 -8.50 -9.84
C TYR A 36 -8.39 -8.30 -9.43
N THR A 37 -9.22 -9.34 -9.56
CA THR A 37 -10.60 -9.28 -9.10
C THR A 37 -10.70 -10.00 -7.77
N ILE A 38 -11.06 -9.25 -6.73
CA ILE A 38 -11.14 -9.75 -5.35
C ILE A 38 -12.12 -10.93 -5.29
N GLN A 39 -11.65 -12.06 -4.78
CA GLN A 39 -12.49 -13.24 -4.57
C GLN A 39 -13.15 -13.24 -3.20
N PRO A 40 -14.27 -13.96 -3.03
CA PRO A 40 -14.88 -14.15 -1.72
C PRO A 40 -13.88 -14.80 -0.74
N GLY A 41 -13.56 -14.12 0.35
CA GLY A 41 -12.60 -14.58 1.35
C GLY A 41 -11.22 -13.92 1.25
N ASP A 42 -10.95 -13.19 0.17
CA ASP A 42 -9.72 -12.40 0.07
C ASP A 42 -9.75 -11.24 1.04
N THR A 43 -8.60 -10.99 1.64
CA THR A 43 -8.36 -9.81 2.47
C THR A 43 -7.15 -9.07 1.95
N LEU A 44 -7.10 -7.76 2.21
CA LEU A 44 -5.91 -6.94 1.95
C LEU A 44 -4.64 -7.57 2.54
N TRP A 45 -4.74 -8.27 3.67
CA TRP A 45 -3.62 -8.94 4.30
C TRP A 45 -3.14 -10.17 3.51
N VAL A 46 -4.06 -11.02 3.04
CA VAL A 46 -3.72 -12.18 2.20
C VAL A 46 -3.09 -11.71 0.89
N LEU A 47 -3.69 -10.72 0.21
CA LEU A 47 -3.18 -10.17 -1.04
C LEU A 47 -1.80 -9.52 -0.84
N ALA A 48 -1.63 -8.72 0.21
CA ALA A 48 -0.32 -8.14 0.56
C ALA A 48 0.74 -9.22 0.75
N ARG A 49 0.40 -10.33 1.41
CA ARG A 49 1.32 -11.43 1.63
C ARG A 49 1.61 -12.24 0.37
N GLU A 50 0.60 -12.50 -0.44
CA GLU A 50 0.72 -13.28 -1.70
C GLU A 50 1.56 -12.55 -2.74
N TYR A 51 1.35 -11.24 -2.87
CA TYR A 51 2.12 -10.41 -3.80
C TYR A 51 3.43 -9.87 -3.19
N GLU A 52 3.73 -10.21 -1.94
CA GLU A 52 4.88 -9.69 -1.17
C GLU A 52 4.94 -8.15 -1.15
N LEU A 53 3.76 -7.52 -1.15
CA LEU A 53 3.60 -6.07 -1.16
C LEU A 53 3.13 -5.55 0.19
N PRO A 54 3.66 -4.41 0.66
CA PRO A 54 3.07 -3.70 1.78
C PRO A 54 1.62 -3.28 1.47
N ILE A 55 0.72 -3.38 2.46
CA ILE A 55 -0.68 -2.95 2.33
C ILE A 55 -0.79 -1.48 1.88
N TRP A 56 0.13 -0.62 2.34
CA TRP A 56 0.16 0.79 1.95
C TRP A 56 0.42 0.98 0.44
N VAL A 57 1.16 0.08 -0.21
CA VAL A 57 1.39 0.10 -1.65
C VAL A 57 0.10 -0.25 -2.38
N ILE A 58 -0.56 -1.35 -2.00
CA ILE A 58 -1.82 -1.78 -2.63
C ILE A 58 -2.91 -0.70 -2.47
N THR A 59 -3.06 -0.14 -1.27
CA THR A 59 -4.07 0.90 -1.00
C THR A 59 -3.73 2.24 -1.67
N ARG A 60 -2.45 2.54 -1.94
CA ARG A 60 -2.05 3.72 -2.73
C ARG A 60 -2.52 3.65 -4.18
N TYR A 61 -2.49 2.46 -4.78
CA TYR A 61 -2.99 2.25 -6.15
C TYR A 61 -4.52 2.08 -6.21
N ASN A 62 -5.14 1.72 -5.09
CA ASN A 62 -6.57 1.46 -4.97
C ASN A 62 -7.17 2.29 -3.82
N PRO A 63 -7.44 3.58 -4.04
CA PRO A 63 -8.02 4.45 -3.01
C PRO A 63 -9.39 3.95 -2.51
N VAL A 64 -10.09 3.15 -3.31
CA VAL A 64 -11.35 2.48 -2.93
C VAL A 64 -11.18 1.50 -1.76
N LEU A 65 -10.01 0.91 -1.58
CA LEU A 65 -9.71 0.03 -0.43
C LEU A 65 -9.46 0.82 0.85
N ARG A 66 -9.37 2.16 0.79
CA ARG A 66 -9.22 3.02 1.97
C ARG A 66 -10.58 3.39 2.58
N SER A 67 -11.67 3.34 1.80
CA SER A 67 -13.01 3.71 2.26
C SER A 67 -13.75 2.56 2.96
N GLY A 68 -13.24 1.33 2.89
CA GLY A 68 -13.85 0.18 3.53
C GLY A 68 -13.16 -1.14 3.21
N PRO A 69 -13.67 -2.27 3.75
CA PRO A 69 -13.12 -3.58 3.46
C PRO A 69 -13.24 -3.93 1.97
N PRO A 70 -12.29 -4.71 1.42
CA PRO A 70 -12.35 -5.18 0.04
C PRO A 70 -13.64 -5.95 -0.21
N ARG A 71 -14.36 -5.62 -1.29
CA ARG A 71 -15.59 -6.31 -1.67
C ARG A 71 -15.29 -7.35 -2.73
N ALA A 72 -15.81 -8.57 -2.54
CA ALA A 72 -15.70 -9.62 -3.54
C ALA A 72 -16.34 -9.16 -4.86
N GLY A 73 -15.69 -9.45 -5.98
CA GLY A 73 -16.06 -9.02 -7.32
C GLY A 73 -15.52 -7.64 -7.73
N GLU A 74 -14.80 -6.95 -6.85
CA GLU A 74 -14.20 -5.66 -7.16
C GLU A 74 -12.86 -5.83 -7.89
N SER A 75 -12.67 -5.11 -8.98
CA SER A 75 -11.39 -5.08 -9.70
C SER A 75 -10.45 -4.04 -9.09
N ILE A 76 -9.32 -4.52 -8.58
CA ILE A 76 -8.24 -3.71 -8.03
C ILE A 76 -6.98 -3.83 -8.89
N ARG A 77 -6.08 -2.86 -8.76
CA ARG A 77 -4.80 -2.82 -9.45
C ARG A 77 -3.69 -3.16 -8.48
N ILE A 78 -3.07 -4.31 -8.66
CA ILE A 78 -1.92 -4.73 -7.87
C ILE A 78 -0.64 -4.34 -8.61
N PRO A 79 0.21 -3.46 -8.05
CA PRO A 79 1.48 -3.12 -8.68
C PRO A 79 2.45 -4.30 -8.57
N ARG A 80 3.04 -4.71 -9.69
CA ARG A 80 4.06 -5.77 -9.72
C ARG A 80 5.42 -5.13 -9.51
N ILE A 81 6.04 -5.41 -8.37
CA ILE A 81 7.41 -5.00 -8.11
C ILE A 81 8.39 -6.11 -8.50
N ARG A 82 9.59 -5.72 -8.89
CA ARG A 82 10.75 -6.60 -8.96
C ARG A 82 11.82 -6.03 -8.05
N THR A 83 12.45 -6.88 -7.26
CA THR A 83 13.62 -6.51 -6.47
C THR A 83 14.75 -6.14 -7.42
N ARG A 84 15.40 -5.00 -7.18
CA ARG A 84 16.56 -4.55 -7.97
C ARG A 84 17.87 -5.16 -7.50
N ASP A 85 17.86 -5.95 -6.43
CA ASP A 85 19.01 -6.74 -5.98
C ASP A 85 19.25 -7.94 -6.89
N ALA A 86 20.27 -7.83 -7.75
CA ALA A 86 21.01 -8.93 -8.35
C ALA A 86 22.51 -8.67 -8.17
#